data_AF-A0A8S8YG70-F1
#
_entry.id   AF-A0A8S8YG70-F1
#
_cell.length_a   1.000
_cell.length_b   1.000
_cell.length_c   1.000
_cell.angle_alpha   90.00
_cell.angle_beta   90.00
_cell.angle_gamma   90.00
#
_symmetry.space_group_name_H-M   'P 1'
#
loop_
_entity.id
_entity.type
_entity.pdbx_description
1 polymer ?
#
loop_
_entity_poly.entity_id
_entity_poly.type
_entity_poly.pdbx_seq_one_letter_code
_entity_poly.pdbx_strand_id
1 'polypeptide(L)'
;MNRLGWMMFGEHLAIGLIGGVLAFMFTLVGTQAMVSSFVQWSFYMTVSADPVVAMQLIGIVVFISVILTPYGMRRIRKMDLVEKVKDLSQ
;
A
#
# COMPACT_ATOMS: atom_id res chain seq x y z
N MET A 1 -20.37 14.62 10.95
CA MET A 1 -19.52 14.22 9.80
C MET A 1 -18.09 13.80 10.19
N ASN A 2 -17.64 13.91 11.46
CA ASN A 2 -16.20 13.89 11.78
C ASN A 2 -15.62 12.56 12.31
N ARG A 3 -16.44 11.58 12.70
CA ARG A 3 -15.94 10.28 13.21
C ARG A 3 -15.81 9.20 12.13
N LEU A 4 -16.79 9.12 11.22
CA LEU A 4 -16.83 8.09 10.19
C LEU A 4 -15.69 8.25 9.16
N GLY A 5 -15.43 9.48 8.73
CA GLY A 5 -14.32 9.77 7.80
C GLY A 5 -12.95 9.54 8.43
N TRP A 6 -12.81 9.76 9.74
CA TRP A 6 -11.56 9.51 10.48
C TRP A 6 -11.31 8.00 10.67
N MET A 7 -12.35 7.20 10.94
CA MET A 7 -12.21 5.74 10.99
C MET A 7 -11.76 5.16 9.65
N MET A 8 -12.45 5.52 8.55
CA MET A 8 -12.08 4.99 7.22
C MET A 8 -10.68 5.44 6.77
N PHE A 9 -10.26 6.65 7.16
CA PHE A 9 -8.90 7.14 6.93
C PHE A 9 -7.85 6.38 7.75
N GLY A 10 -8.13 6.13 9.03
CA GLY A 10 -7.27 5.34 9.88
C GLY A 10 -7.06 3.92 9.36
N GLU A 11 -8.12 3.27 8.87
CA GLU A 11 -8.04 1.91 8.32
C GLU A 11 -7.19 1.85 7.04
N HIS A 12 -7.37 2.78 6.10
CA HIS A 12 -6.57 2.79 4.87
C HIS A 12 -5.11 3.19 5.14
N LEU A 13 -4.86 4.05 6.12
CA LEU A 13 -3.50 4.39 6.55
C LEU A 13 -2.82 3.16 7.17
N ALA A 14 -3.51 2.41 8.02
CA ALA A 14 -2.98 1.18 8.61
C ALA A 14 -2.66 0.12 7.53
N ILE A 15 -3.57 -0.09 6.58
CA ILE A 15 -3.35 -1.02 5.45
C ILE A 15 -2.17 -0.56 4.59
N GLY A 16 -2.08 0.73 4.28
CA GLY A 16 -0.98 1.29 3.50
C GLY A 16 0.38 1.13 4.18
N LEU A 17 0.44 1.31 5.51
CA LEU A 17 1.67 1.18 6.29
C LEU A 17 2.11 -0.28 6.39
N ILE A 18 1.18 -1.21 6.66
CA ILE A 18 1.47 -2.66 6.66
C ILE A 18 1.92 -3.11 5.27
N GLY A 19 1.23 -2.67 4.21
CA GLY A 19 1.59 -2.97 2.83
C GLY A 19 2.98 -2.45 2.45
N GLY A 20 3.35 -1.24 2.89
CA GLY A 20 4.67 -0.66 2.66
C GLY A 20 5.80 -1.44 3.32
N VAL A 21 5.62 -1.86 4.58
CA VAL A 21 6.61 -2.68 5.30
C VAL A 21 6.78 -4.05 4.67
N LEU A 22 5.66 -4.71 4.30
CA LEU A 22 5.71 -6.00 3.62
C LEU A 22 6.36 -5.90 2.23
N ALA A 23 6.08 -4.84 1.48
CA ALA A 23 6.71 -4.59 0.19
C ALA A 23 8.23 -4.44 0.32
N PHE A 24 8.70 -3.69 1.31
CA PHE A 24 10.14 -3.55 1.58
C PHE A 24 10.81 -4.90 1.89
N MET A 25 10.22 -5.69 2.79
CA MET A 25 10.72 -7.03 3.12
C MET A 25 10.74 -7.95 1.90
N PHE A 26 9.70 -7.90 1.07
CA PHE A 26 9.61 -8.67 -0.16
C PHE A 26 10.69 -8.26 -1.17
N THR A 27 10.94 -6.97 -1.34
CA THR A 27 12.01 -6.48 -2.23
C THR A 27 13.38 -6.96 -1.77
N LEU A 28 13.70 -6.87 -0.46
CA LEU A 28 14.99 -7.35 0.06
C LEU A 28 15.19 -8.85 -0.21
N VAL A 29 14.22 -9.66 0.18
CA VAL A 29 14.29 -11.12 0.02
C VAL A 29 14.29 -11.51 -1.46
N GLY A 30 13.46 -10.85 -2.27
CA GLY A 30 13.36 -11.08 -3.71
C GLY A 30 14.66 -10.74 -4.44
N THR A 31 15.28 -9.60 -4.13
CA THR A 31 16.58 -9.23 -4.70
C THR A 31 17.67 -10.19 -4.25
N GLN A 32 17.69 -10.61 -2.98
CA GLN A 32 18.68 -11.58 -2.50
C GLN A 32 18.53 -12.95 -3.19
N ALA A 33 17.29 -13.44 -3.35
CA ALA A 33 17.00 -14.68 -4.07
C ALA A 33 17.39 -14.60 -5.54
N MET A 34 17.10 -13.47 -6.20
CA MET A 34 17.47 -13.23 -7.60
C MET A 34 19.00 -13.15 -7.77
N VAL A 35 19.70 -12.40 -6.92
CA VAL A 35 21.15 -12.27 -7.01
C VAL A 35 21.85 -13.60 -6.75
N SER A 36 21.31 -14.45 -5.87
CA SER A 36 21.82 -15.80 -5.62
C SER A 36 21.93 -16.65 -6.89
N SER A 37 21.01 -16.50 -7.84
CA SER A 37 21.05 -17.24 -9.12
C SER A 37 22.07 -16.69 -10.12
N PHE A 38 22.56 -15.46 -9.93
CA PHE A 38 23.52 -14.80 -10.82
C PHE A 38 24.95 -14.78 -10.25
N VAL A 39 25.14 -15.09 -8.97
CA VAL A 39 26.47 -15.14 -8.34
C VAL A 39 27.26 -16.34 -8.84
N GLN A 40 28.48 -16.08 -9.31
CA GLN A 40 29.46 -17.08 -9.72
C GLN A 40 30.78 -16.87 -8.98
N TRP A 41 31.66 -17.87 -9.00
CA TRP A 41 32.96 -17.78 -8.33
C TRP A 41 33.86 -16.65 -8.83
N SER A 42 33.67 -16.21 -10.10
CA SER A 42 34.37 -15.06 -10.69
C SER A 42 33.59 -13.74 -10.63
N PHE A 43 32.33 -13.75 -10.17
CA PHE A 43 31.48 -12.56 -10.16
C PHE A 43 30.52 -12.58 -8.96
N TYR A 44 30.79 -11.72 -7.98
CA TYR A 44 30.01 -11.58 -6.76
C TYR A 44 29.34 -10.20 -6.72
N MET A 45 28.02 -10.19 -6.57
CA MET A 45 27.22 -8.97 -6.44
C MET A 45 26.70 -8.88 -5.01
N THR A 46 27.01 -7.78 -4.33
CA THR A 46 26.53 -7.51 -2.97
C THR A 46 25.19 -6.79 -3.01
N VAL A 47 24.20 -7.32 -2.29
CA VAL A 47 22.95 -6.60 -2.04
C VAL A 47 23.16 -5.64 -0.88
N SER A 48 23.09 -4.34 -1.14
CA SER A 48 23.11 -3.29 -0.12
C SER A 48 21.76 -2.59 -0.13
N ALA A 49 21.12 -2.49 1.04
CA ALA A 49 19.88 -1.76 1.20
C ALA A 49 20.19 -0.31 1.57
N ASP A 50 19.84 0.63 0.69
CA ASP A 50 19.93 2.06 1.00
C ASP A 50 18.69 2.49 1.81
N PRO A 51 18.86 2.99 3.05
CA PRO A 51 17.75 3.44 3.88
C PRO A 51 16.94 4.60 3.26
N VAL A 52 17.55 5.42 2.40
CA VAL A 52 16.85 6.49 1.68
C VAL A 52 15.87 5.91 0.67
N VAL A 53 16.30 4.91 -0.08
CA VAL A 53 15.44 4.22 -1.07
C VAL A 53 14.33 3.45 -0.36
N ALA A 54 14.65 2.79 0.77
CA ALA A 54 13.66 2.11 1.61
C ALA A 54 12.55 3.06 2.08
N MET A 55 12.93 4.24 2.60
CA MET A 55 11.97 5.27 3.03
C MET A 55 11.13 5.81 1.87
N GLN A 56 11.72 6.03 0.69
CA GLN A 56 10.96 6.45 -0.49
C GLN A 56 9.93 5.40 -0.90
N LEU A 57 10.29 4.12 -0.89
CA LEU A 57 9.40 3.01 -1.23
C LEU A 57 8.18 2.97 -0.31
N ILE A 58 8.42 2.96 1.01
CA ILE A 58 7.33 2.96 2.01
C ILE A 58 6.51 4.25 1.89
N GLY A 59 7.16 5.39 1.71
CA GLY A 59 6.52 6.70 1.58
C GLY A 59 5.56 6.77 0.38
N ILE A 60 5.96 6.24 -0.78
CA ILE A 60 5.12 6.20 -1.99
C ILE A 60 3.90 5.30 -1.76
N VAL A 61 4.08 4.12 -1.16
CA VAL A 61 2.96 3.19 -0.90
C VAL A 61 1.95 3.81 0.06
N VAL A 62 2.42 4.43 1.15
CA VAL A 62 1.57 5.14 2.11
C VAL A 62 0.88 6.32 1.44
N PHE A 63 1.59 7.11 0.62
CA PHE A 63 1.05 8.25 -0.10
C PHE A 63 -0.09 7.86 -1.06
N ILE A 64 0.09 6.79 -1.84
CA ILE A 64 -0.94 6.26 -2.73
C ILE A 64 -2.16 5.80 -1.92
N SER A 65 -1.96 5.08 -0.81
CA SER A 65 -3.05 4.62 0.06
C SER A 65 -3.86 5.79 0.63
N VAL A 66 -3.16 6.83 1.10
CA VAL A 66 -3.76 8.04 1.66
C VAL A 66 -4.54 8.82 0.59
N ILE A 67 -4.08 8.90 -0.65
CA ILE A 67 -4.78 9.60 -1.74
C ILE A 67 -6.02 8.86 -2.23
N LEU A 68 -6.00 7.52 -2.23
CA LEU A 68 -7.15 6.71 -2.65
C LEU A 68 -8.33 6.84 -1.67
N THR A 69 -8.04 7.06 -0.40
CA THR A 69 -9.04 7.17 0.67
C THR A 69 -10.08 8.30 0.45
N PRO A 70 -9.71 9.58 0.25
CA PRO A 70 -10.66 10.66 0.00
C PRO A 70 -11.41 10.49 -1.32
N TYR A 71 -10.79 9.87 -2.33
CA TYR A 71 -11.45 9.54 -3.59
C TYR A 71 -12.59 8.52 -3.38
N GLY A 72 -12.32 7.44 -2.64
CA GLY A 72 -13.33 6.45 -2.27
C GLY A 72 -14.47 7.07 -1.45
N MET A 73 -14.13 7.91 -0.47
CA MET A 73 -15.10 8.64 0.36
C MET A 73 -16.01 9.56 -0.46
N ARG A 74 -15.46 10.27 -1.45
CA ARG A 74 -16.24 11.16 -2.32
C ARG A 74 -17.23 10.41 -3.21
N ARG A 75 -16.91 9.16 -3.57
CA ARG A 75 -17.81 8.27 -4.32
C ARG A 75 -18.97 7.78 -3.46
N ILE A 76 -18.70 7.27 -2.26
CA ILE A 76 -19.72 6.72 -1.36
C ILE A 76 -20.72 7.82 -0.94
N ARG A 77 -20.24 9.04 -0.73
CA ARG A 77 -21.10 10.18 -0.35
C ARG A 77 -22.05 10.66 -1.45
N LYS A 78 -21.88 10.19 -2.69
CA LYS A 78 -22.78 10.50 -3.82
C LYS A 78 -23.81 9.38 -4.09
N MET A 79 -23.74 8.25 -3.37
CA MET A 79 -24.75 7.21 -3.50
C MET A 79 -25.94 7.56 -2.60
N ASP A 80 -27.12 7.67 -3.20
CA ASP A 80 -28.35 7.67 -2.42
C ASP A 80 -28.58 6.26 -1.88
N LEU A 81 -28.31 6.10 -0.58
CA LEU A 81 -28.39 4.82 0.11
C LEU A 81 -29.82 4.25 0.08
N VAL A 82 -30.83 5.12 -0.06
CA VAL A 82 -32.25 4.73 -0.11
C VAL A 82 -32.61 4.12 -1.45
N GLU A 83 -32.10 4.65 -2.56
CA GLU A 83 -32.29 4.04 -3.89
C GLU A 83 -31.57 2.70 -4.00
N LYS A 84 -30.37 2.56 -3.42
CA LYS A 84 -29.67 1.27 -3.48
C LYS A 84 -30.27 0.15 -2.65
N VAL A 85 -30.93 0.46 -1.55
CA VAL A 85 -31.70 -0.54 -0.80
C VAL A 85 -32.98 -0.95 -1.54
N LYS A 86 -33.61 -0.03 -2.28
CA LYS A 86 -34.78 -0.35 -3.12
C LYS A 86 -34.42 -1.27 -4.29
N ASP A 87 -33.28 -1.06 -4.94
CA ASP A 87 -32.76 -1.95 -5.99
C ASP A 87 -32.44 -3.37 -5.48
N LEU A 88 -32.07 -3.51 -4.21
CA LEU A 88 -31.70 -4.79 -3.59
C LEU A 88 -32.89 -5.55 -2.98
N SER A 89 -34.04 -4.87 -2.86
CA SER A 89 -35.27 -5.40 -2.27
C SER A 89 -36.31 -5.81 -3.33
N GLN A 90 -36.00 -5.67 -4.62
CA GLN A 90 -36.69 -6.38 -5.70
C GLN A 90 -36.07 -7.75 -5.92
#